data_AF-A0A835UDD1-F1
#
_entry.id   AF-A0A835UDD1-F1
#
_cell.length_a   1.000
_cell.length_b   1.000
_cell.length_c   1.000
_cell.angle_alpha   90.00
_cell.angle_beta   90.00
_cell.angle_gamma   90.00
#
_symmetry.space_group_name_H-M   'P 1'
#
loop_
_entity.id
_entity.type
_entity.pdbx_description
1 polymer ?
#
loop_
_entity_poly.entity_id
_entity_poly.type
_entity_poly.pdbx_seq_one_letter_code
_entity_poly.pdbx_strand_id
1 'polypeptide(L)'
;MSNDGKLSSLLVVVSVLALWAVATEGSNITAILENFPEYSLYNSYMTQTKVADEVNSRETVTCLVLPNAAMSALAAKHSLAGIKNALRILVLLDYFDPQKLHDIPQGTTLTTTLYQATGKAPGNQGFVNITNLRGGKVAFGPAAPGSKLASDYTKSVRQIPYNISVLEISSPIVFPGLLDAPSVADANLTGLLEKAGCKTFASLITSSGMLKNFQAAMDKGLTLFAPTTRRSRPRAFRI
;
A
#
# COMPACT_ATOMS: atom_id res chain seq x y z
N MET A 1 -5.82 5.17 -64.60
CA MET A 1 -5.93 6.00 -63.39
C MET A 1 -5.35 5.22 -62.23
N SER A 2 -4.26 5.74 -61.67
CA SER A 2 -3.36 5.08 -60.71
C SER A 2 -4.07 4.76 -59.39
N ASN A 3 -3.97 3.50 -58.96
CA ASN A 3 -4.43 3.01 -57.67
C ASN A 3 -3.26 2.87 -56.66
N ASP A 4 -2.06 3.28 -57.08
CA ASP A 4 -0.80 2.99 -56.38
C ASP A 4 -0.60 3.89 -55.15
N GLY A 5 -1.13 5.12 -55.19
CA GLY A 5 -1.07 6.06 -54.07
C GLY A 5 -1.94 5.67 -52.86
N LYS A 6 -3.04 4.93 -53.08
CA LYS A 6 -3.93 4.49 -52.00
C LYS A 6 -3.34 3.32 -51.20
N LEU A 7 -2.67 2.40 -51.88
CA LEU A 7 -1.99 1.25 -51.27
C LEU A 7 -0.81 1.69 -50.38
N SER A 8 -0.02 2.67 -50.84
CA SER A 8 1.10 3.22 -50.06
C SER A 8 0.62 4.00 -48.83
N SER A 9 -0.46 4.79 -48.95
CA SER A 9 -1.04 5.52 -47.82
C SER A 9 -1.70 4.59 -46.79
N LEU A 10 -2.37 3.52 -47.22
CA LEU A 10 -2.91 2.48 -46.32
C LEU A 10 -1.81 1.72 -45.57
N LEU A 11 -0.67 1.45 -46.22
CA LEU A 11 0.45 0.77 -45.57
C LEU A 11 1.09 1.61 -44.46
N VAL A 12 1.23 2.92 -44.68
CA VAL A 12 1.77 3.85 -43.67
C VAL A 12 0.82 4.01 -42.47
N VAL A 13 -0.49 4.04 -42.70
CA VAL A 13 -1.49 4.15 -41.62
C VAL A 13 -1.53 2.86 -40.77
N VAL A 14 -1.37 1.68 -41.37
CA VAL A 14 -1.32 0.40 -40.64
C VAL A 14 -0.03 0.25 -39.83
N SER A 15 1.12 0.75 -40.31
CA SER A 15 2.38 0.72 -39.55
C SER A 15 2.40 1.68 -38.36
N VAL A 16 1.65 2.79 -38.37
CA VAL A 16 1.56 3.73 -37.24
C VAL A 16 0.60 3.22 -36.13
N LEU A 17 -0.39 2.39 -36.48
CA LEU A 17 -1.34 1.80 -35.53
C LEU A 17 -0.78 0.58 -34.75
N ALA A 18 0.30 -0.05 -35.22
CA ALA A 18 0.91 -1.20 -34.55
C ALA A 18 1.81 -0.85 -33.34
N LEU A 19 2.06 0.44 -33.07
CA LEU A 19 2.93 0.90 -31.99
C LEU A 19 2.24 1.09 -30.63
N TRP A 20 0.96 0.75 -30.50
CA TRP A 20 0.19 0.95 -29.26
C TRP A 20 -0.28 -0.34 -28.58
N ALA A 21 0.22 -1.49 -29.03
CA ALA A 21 0.07 -2.74 -28.27
C ALA A 21 1.25 -2.88 -27.28
N VAL A 22 1.35 -1.97 -26.32
CA VAL A 22 2.10 -2.28 -25.10
C VAL A 22 1.30 -3.39 -24.44
N ALA A 23 1.83 -4.61 -24.48
CA ALA A 23 1.35 -5.67 -23.61
C ALA A 23 1.37 -5.11 -22.19
N THR A 24 0.19 -4.93 -21.59
CA THR A 24 0.09 -4.73 -20.15
C THR A 24 0.53 -6.05 -19.54
N GLU A 25 1.84 -6.24 -19.37
CA GLU A 25 2.31 -7.17 -18.36
C GLU A 25 1.69 -6.67 -17.06
N GLY A 26 0.63 -7.35 -16.62
CA GLY A 26 0.08 -7.16 -15.28
C GLY A 26 1.23 -7.35 -14.33
N SER A 27 1.80 -6.24 -13.89
CA SER A 27 3.14 -6.20 -13.30
C SER A 27 2.99 -6.57 -11.84
N ASN A 28 2.79 -7.87 -11.60
CA ASN A 28 2.56 -8.40 -10.27
C ASN A 28 3.77 -8.07 -9.39
N ILE A 29 3.56 -7.26 -8.34
CA ILE A 29 4.63 -6.80 -7.46
C ILE A 29 5.37 -7.97 -6.81
N THR A 30 4.68 -9.06 -6.47
CA THR A 30 5.34 -10.21 -5.83
C THR A 30 6.24 -10.95 -6.80
N ALA A 31 5.82 -11.11 -8.05
CA ALA A 31 6.62 -11.71 -9.11
C ALA A 31 7.84 -10.85 -9.48
N ILE A 32 7.70 -9.51 -9.41
CA ILE A 32 8.84 -8.61 -9.57
C ILE A 32 9.85 -8.83 -8.44
N LEU A 33 9.39 -8.81 -7.19
CA LEU A 33 10.24 -8.93 -6.01
C LEU A 33 10.84 -10.32 -5.80
N GLU A 34 10.26 -11.39 -6.36
CA GLU A 34 10.83 -12.74 -6.34
C GLU A 34 12.22 -12.83 -6.97
N ASN A 35 12.52 -11.96 -7.94
CA ASN A 35 13.84 -11.91 -8.58
C ASN A 35 14.93 -11.27 -7.71
N PHE A 36 14.58 -10.75 -6.53
CA PHE A 36 15.45 -9.97 -5.66
C PHE A 36 15.46 -10.54 -4.23
N PRO A 37 16.39 -11.46 -3.91
CA PRO A 37 16.47 -12.11 -2.60
C PRO A 37 16.59 -11.14 -1.42
N GLU A 38 17.15 -9.95 -1.63
CA GLU A 38 17.32 -8.90 -0.63
C GLU A 38 16.00 -8.28 -0.13
N TYR A 39 14.87 -8.53 -0.82
CA TYR A 39 13.52 -8.08 -0.42
C TYR A 39 12.56 -9.25 -0.15
N SER A 40 13.07 -10.49 -0.04
CA SER A 40 12.23 -11.67 0.22
C SER A 40 11.34 -11.53 1.44
N LEU A 41 11.83 -10.90 2.52
CA LEU A 41 11.03 -10.66 3.72
C LEU A 41 9.92 -9.63 3.47
N TYR A 42 10.22 -8.55 2.73
CA TYR A 42 9.25 -7.55 2.31
C TYR A 42 8.13 -8.20 1.48
N ASN A 43 8.50 -9.00 0.48
CA ASN A 43 7.58 -9.71 -0.40
C ASN A 43 6.67 -10.70 0.37
N SER A 44 7.25 -11.43 1.33
CA SER A 44 6.50 -12.33 2.22
C SER A 44 5.43 -11.58 3.02
N TYR A 45 5.78 -10.44 3.62
CA TYR A 45 4.79 -9.64 4.35
C TYR A 45 3.74 -9.01 3.44
N MET A 46 4.09 -8.54 2.22
CA MET A 46 3.10 -8.05 1.26
C MET A 46 2.06 -9.12 0.91
N THR A 47 2.50 -10.36 0.75
CA THR A 47 1.64 -11.52 0.45
C THR A 47 0.75 -11.88 1.65
N GLN A 48 1.34 -12.01 2.84
CA GLN A 48 0.60 -12.38 4.06
C GLN A 48 -0.45 -11.33 4.45
N THR A 49 -0.11 -10.05 4.30
CA THR A 49 -1.00 -8.93 4.65
C THR A 49 -2.01 -8.59 3.55
N LYS A 50 -1.93 -9.23 2.38
CA LYS A 50 -2.74 -8.94 1.19
C LYS A 50 -2.54 -7.54 0.62
N VAL A 51 -1.45 -6.86 0.99
CA VAL A 51 -1.09 -5.56 0.39
C VAL A 51 -0.61 -5.75 -1.05
N ALA A 52 -0.02 -6.90 -1.37
CA ALA A 52 0.29 -7.27 -2.76
C ALA A 52 -0.94 -7.16 -3.69
N ASP A 53 -2.08 -7.71 -3.25
CA ASP A 53 -3.33 -7.65 -4.02
C ASP A 53 -3.83 -6.19 -4.17
N GLU A 54 -3.66 -5.37 -3.12
CA GLU A 54 -4.01 -3.95 -3.15
C GLU A 54 -3.13 -3.17 -4.14
N VAL A 55 -1.84 -3.48 -4.22
CA VAL A 55 -0.89 -2.90 -5.19
C VAL A 55 -1.23 -3.33 -6.61
N ASN A 56 -1.42 -4.63 -6.83
CA ASN A 56 -1.70 -5.20 -8.15
C ASN A 56 -3.03 -4.74 -8.75
N SER A 57 -3.95 -4.23 -7.92
CA SER A 57 -5.23 -3.65 -8.36
C SER A 57 -5.14 -2.21 -8.85
N ARG A 58 -3.95 -1.59 -8.82
CA ARG A 58 -3.73 -0.20 -9.23
C ARG A 58 -3.08 -0.14 -10.61
N GLU A 59 -3.46 0.86 -11.39
CA GLU A 59 -2.87 1.11 -12.71
C GLU A 59 -1.49 1.75 -12.62
N THR A 60 -1.30 2.65 -11.66
CA THR A 60 -0.06 3.42 -11.50
C THR A 60 0.35 3.49 -10.03
N VAL A 61 1.53 2.95 -9.71
CA VAL A 61 2.04 2.88 -8.33
C VAL A 61 3.57 2.97 -8.26
N THR A 62 4.05 3.52 -7.15
CA THR A 62 5.45 3.40 -6.75
C THR A 62 5.54 2.63 -5.44
N CYS A 63 6.25 1.51 -5.46
CA CYS A 63 6.51 0.69 -4.29
C CYS A 63 7.88 1.05 -3.72
N LEU A 64 7.89 1.64 -2.53
CA LEU A 64 9.12 1.86 -1.76
C LEU A 64 9.44 0.56 -1.00
N VAL A 65 10.51 -0.12 -1.38
CA VAL A 65 10.92 -1.38 -0.76
C VAL A 65 12.02 -1.16 0.26
N LEU A 66 12.01 -2.03 1.27
CA LEU A 66 12.99 -2.03 2.34
C LEU A 66 13.84 -3.30 2.24
N PRO A 67 15.17 -3.20 2.41
CA PRO A 67 16.03 -4.37 2.48
C PRO A 67 15.66 -5.24 3.69
N ASN A 68 15.92 -6.54 3.60
CA ASN A 68 15.56 -7.52 4.64
C ASN A 68 15.98 -7.10 6.06
N ALA A 69 17.15 -6.45 6.21
CA ALA A 69 17.61 -5.96 7.51
C ALA A 69 16.68 -4.90 8.12
N ALA A 70 16.26 -3.91 7.32
CA ALA A 70 15.33 -2.87 7.75
C ALA A 70 13.92 -3.44 8.01
N MET A 71 13.47 -4.37 7.16
CA MET A 71 12.19 -5.05 7.37
C MET A 71 12.16 -5.91 8.63
N SER A 72 13.24 -6.65 8.91
CA SER A 72 13.33 -7.47 10.12
C SER A 72 13.27 -6.60 11.39
N ALA A 73 14.00 -5.47 11.39
CA ALA A 73 13.98 -4.52 12.50
C ALA A 73 12.59 -3.91 12.73
N LEU A 74 11.84 -3.63 11.66
CA LEU A 74 10.45 -3.18 11.73
C LEU A 74 9.53 -4.30 12.24
N ALA A 75 9.62 -5.49 11.66
CA ALA A 75 8.73 -6.61 12.00
C ALA A 75 8.89 -7.13 13.43
N ALA A 76 10.10 -7.08 13.99
CA ALA A 76 10.41 -7.66 15.31
C ALA A 76 9.60 -7.06 16.47
N LYS A 77 9.02 -5.86 16.30
CA LYS A 77 8.38 -5.10 17.39
C LYS A 77 6.89 -4.85 17.18
N HIS A 78 6.30 -5.33 16.08
CA HIS A 78 4.96 -4.93 15.67
C HIS A 78 4.10 -6.10 15.21
N SER A 79 2.78 -5.98 15.41
CA SER A 79 1.80 -6.96 14.97
C SER A 79 1.67 -6.99 13.45
N LEU A 80 1.13 -8.08 12.89
CA LEU A 80 0.88 -8.19 11.45
C LEU A 80 -0.01 -7.05 10.92
N ALA A 81 -0.96 -6.57 11.73
CA ALA A 81 -1.80 -5.44 11.39
C ALA A 81 -1.03 -4.11 11.36
N GLY A 82 -0.08 -3.89 12.28
CA GLY A 82 0.83 -2.75 12.24
C GLY A 82 1.74 -2.79 11.01
N ILE A 83 2.27 -3.98 10.68
CA ILE A 83 3.08 -4.19 9.47
C ILE A 83 2.27 -3.94 8.21
N LYS A 84 1.00 -4.36 8.16
CA LYS A 84 0.11 -4.05 7.05
C LYS A 84 -0.03 -2.54 6.81
N ASN A 85 -0.17 -1.76 7.88
CA ASN A 85 -0.24 -0.30 7.77
C ASN A 85 1.10 0.30 7.31
N ALA A 86 2.22 -0.21 7.83
CA ALA A 86 3.56 0.19 7.40
C ALA A 86 3.81 -0.10 5.92
N LEU A 87 3.40 -1.26 5.41
CA LEU A 87 3.53 -1.56 3.98
C LEU A 87 2.67 -0.63 3.13
N ARG A 88 1.46 -0.30 3.58
CA ARG A 88 0.55 0.58 2.84
C ARG A 88 1.05 2.03 2.75
N ILE A 89 1.80 2.53 3.74
CA ILE A 89 2.36 3.89 3.64
C ILE A 89 3.53 3.94 2.65
N LEU A 90 4.23 2.82 2.47
CA LEU A 90 5.35 2.69 1.54
C LEU A 90 4.93 2.49 0.08
N VAL A 91 3.62 2.38 -0.19
CA VAL A 91 3.08 2.34 -1.55
C VAL A 91 2.47 3.69 -1.88
N LEU A 92 3.07 4.37 -2.85
CA LEU A 92 2.63 5.66 -3.38
C LEU A 92 1.67 5.42 -4.56
N LEU A 93 0.60 6.20 -4.62
CA LEU A 93 -0.43 6.12 -5.67
C LEU A 93 -0.14 7.04 -6.86
N ASP A 94 1.13 7.31 -7.12
CA ASP A 94 1.64 8.00 -8.30
C ASP A 94 2.95 7.34 -8.72
N TYR A 95 3.34 7.51 -9.98
CA TYR A 95 4.57 6.99 -10.54
C TYR A 95 5.74 7.93 -10.24
N PHE A 96 6.79 7.43 -9.60
CA PHE A 96 8.05 8.13 -9.38
C PHE A 96 9.19 7.23 -9.83
N ASP A 97 9.95 7.69 -10.81
CA ASP A 97 11.24 7.12 -11.17
C ASP A 97 12.37 8.02 -10.61
N PRO A 98 13.64 7.59 -10.64
CA PRO A 98 14.76 8.37 -10.16
C PRO A 98 14.86 9.75 -10.82
N GLN A 99 14.51 9.87 -12.10
CA GLN A 99 14.54 11.15 -12.78
C GLN A 99 13.47 12.10 -12.22
N LYS A 100 12.21 11.66 -12.12
CA LYS A 100 11.10 12.41 -11.53
C LYS A 100 11.36 12.75 -10.07
N LEU A 101 12.08 11.91 -9.32
CA LEU A 101 12.50 12.22 -7.95
C LEU A 101 13.55 13.35 -7.87
N HIS A 102 14.43 13.48 -8.86
CA HIS A 102 15.39 14.57 -8.93
C HIS A 102 14.81 15.83 -9.58
N ASP A 103 13.80 15.68 -10.44
CA ASP A 103 13.16 16.79 -11.17
C ASP A 103 11.90 17.34 -10.46
N ILE A 104 11.77 17.10 -9.14
CA ILE A 104 10.62 17.58 -8.36
C ILE A 104 10.57 19.11 -8.39
N PRO A 105 9.46 19.72 -8.88
CA PRO A 105 9.31 21.17 -8.88
C PRO A 105 9.39 21.73 -7.46
N GLN A 106 10.13 22.82 -7.27
CA GLN A 106 10.38 23.44 -5.95
C GLN A 106 11.11 22.53 -4.95
N GLY A 107 11.60 21.36 -5.39
CA GLY A 107 12.37 20.42 -4.59
C GLY A 107 11.57 19.60 -3.58
N THR A 108 10.25 19.77 -3.48
CA THR A 108 9.40 19.00 -2.56
C THR A 108 8.02 18.74 -3.13
N THR A 109 7.46 17.55 -2.87
CA THR A 109 6.12 17.19 -3.29
C THR A 109 5.44 16.26 -2.30
N LEU A 110 4.12 16.39 -2.20
CA LEU A 110 3.27 15.58 -1.35
C LEU A 110 2.56 14.52 -2.19
N THR A 111 2.67 13.25 -1.82
CA THR A 111 2.01 12.16 -2.54
C THR A 111 1.06 11.35 -1.66
N THR A 112 -0.01 10.87 -2.27
CA THR A 112 -0.99 9.98 -1.64
C THR A 112 -0.43 8.56 -1.55
N THR A 113 -0.68 7.86 -0.45
CA THR A 113 -0.30 6.47 -0.27
C THR A 113 -1.52 5.54 -0.23
N LEU A 114 -1.30 4.23 -0.33
CA LEU A 114 -2.36 3.26 -0.06
C LEU A 114 -2.94 3.44 1.34
N TYR A 115 -2.11 3.79 2.34
CA TYR A 115 -2.58 3.99 3.71
C TYR A 115 -3.55 5.18 3.79
N GLN A 116 -3.22 6.31 3.16
CA GLN A 116 -4.14 7.46 3.07
C GLN A 116 -5.46 7.08 2.40
N ALA A 117 -5.40 6.30 1.31
CA ALA A 117 -6.58 5.85 0.58
C ALA A 117 -7.52 4.93 1.40
N THR A 118 -7.06 4.39 2.53
CA THR A 118 -7.95 3.64 3.45
C THR A 118 -8.91 4.52 4.24
N GLY A 119 -8.64 5.83 4.32
CA GLY A 119 -9.38 6.77 5.16
C GLY A 119 -9.14 6.60 6.67
N LYS A 120 -8.23 5.71 7.08
CA LYS A 120 -7.85 5.51 8.49
C LYS A 120 -6.78 6.51 8.97
N ALA A 121 -6.10 7.18 8.05
CA ALA A 121 -5.03 8.11 8.37
C ALA A 121 -5.57 9.36 9.07
N PRO A 122 -5.02 9.75 10.24
CA PRO A 122 -5.41 10.99 10.90
C PRO A 122 -4.85 12.19 10.12
N GLY A 123 -5.73 12.98 9.53
CA GLY A 123 -5.37 14.17 8.76
C GLY A 123 -4.43 13.84 7.59
N ASN A 124 -3.27 14.50 7.56
CA ASN A 124 -2.29 14.34 6.47
C ASN A 124 -1.21 13.29 6.76
N GLN A 125 -1.29 12.55 7.87
CA GLN A 125 -0.21 11.64 8.28
C GLN A 125 -0.04 10.44 7.33
N GLY A 126 -1.06 10.10 6.55
CA GLY A 126 -0.98 9.04 5.54
C GLY A 126 -0.33 9.49 4.24
N PHE A 127 -0.11 10.78 4.03
CA PHE A 127 0.66 11.25 2.88
C PHE A 127 2.16 11.15 3.14
N VAL A 128 2.92 10.94 2.08
CA VAL A 128 4.38 10.95 2.12
C VAL A 128 4.87 12.24 1.47
N ASN A 129 5.76 12.94 2.17
CA ASN A 129 6.51 14.05 1.62
C ASN A 129 7.80 13.51 0.99
N ILE A 130 8.05 13.90 -0.25
CA ILE A 130 9.26 13.58 -1.01
C ILE A 130 10.01 14.87 -1.23
N THR A 131 11.29 14.91 -0.87
CA THR A 131 12.11 16.11 -1.00
C THR A 131 13.42 15.78 -1.69
N ASN A 132 13.71 16.48 -2.78
CA ASN A 132 15.03 16.50 -3.40
C ASN A 132 15.93 17.46 -2.59
N LEU A 133 16.85 16.87 -1.83
CA LEU A 133 17.82 17.57 -1.00
C LEU A 133 19.02 18.03 -1.84
N ARG A 134 19.74 19.03 -1.32
CA ARG A 134 21.00 19.47 -1.93
C ARG A 134 22.00 18.30 -1.99
N GLY A 135 22.75 18.22 -3.09
CA GLY A 135 23.72 17.14 -3.31
C GLY A 135 23.14 15.90 -4.00
N GLY A 136 21.96 16.01 -4.63
CA GLY A 136 21.37 14.93 -5.42
C GLY A 136 20.82 13.78 -4.58
N LYS A 137 20.49 14.04 -3.31
CA LYS A 137 19.86 13.05 -2.42
C LYS A 137 18.36 13.27 -2.41
N VAL A 138 17.59 12.21 -2.36
CA VAL A 138 16.12 12.30 -2.23
C VAL A 138 15.73 11.64 -0.92
N ALA A 139 14.94 12.35 -0.13
CA ALA A 139 14.47 11.87 1.16
C ALA A 139 12.94 11.86 1.23
N PHE A 140 12.42 10.91 2.00
CA PHE A 140 11.02 10.64 2.23
C PHE A 140 10.71 10.76 3.71
N GLY A 141 9.49 11.20 4.02
CA GLY A 141 8.98 11.19 5.40
C GLY A 141 7.47 11.37 5.47
N PRO A 142 6.86 11.19 6.64
CA PRO A 142 5.45 11.46 6.84
C PRO A 142 5.16 12.95 6.59
N ALA A 143 3.99 13.26 6.04
CA ALA A 143 3.59 14.65 5.84
C ALA A 143 3.02 15.34 7.09
N ALA A 144 3.15 14.73 8.27
CA ALA A 144 2.72 15.36 9.50
C ALA A 144 3.62 16.58 9.82
N PRO A 145 3.06 17.69 10.35
CA PRO A 145 3.86 18.86 10.72
C PRO A 145 5.02 18.50 11.65
N GLY A 146 6.23 19.00 11.34
CA GLY A 146 7.44 18.73 12.14
C GLY A 146 8.03 17.32 11.97
N SER A 147 7.52 16.50 11.06
CA SER A 147 8.07 15.17 10.77
C SER A 147 9.45 15.25 10.13
N LYS A 148 10.32 14.30 10.50
CA LYS A 148 11.65 14.17 9.91
C LYS A 148 11.59 13.39 8.60
N LEU A 149 12.38 13.84 7.63
CA LEU A 149 12.72 13.07 6.43
C LEU A 149 13.85 12.10 6.82
N ALA A 150 13.48 10.88 7.23
CA ALA A 150 14.40 9.89 7.79
C ALA A 150 14.70 8.72 6.85
N SER A 151 14.02 8.68 5.70
CA SER A 151 14.14 7.61 4.71
C SER A 151 14.78 8.17 3.46
N ASP A 152 15.93 7.67 3.05
CA ASP A 152 16.63 8.13 1.85
C ASP A 152 16.38 7.17 0.69
N TYR A 153 16.27 7.71 -0.52
CA TYR A 153 16.35 6.94 -1.77
C TYR A 153 17.74 6.32 -1.90
N THR A 154 17.81 5.01 -2.10
CA THR A 154 19.08 4.29 -2.31
C THR A 154 19.31 3.97 -3.79
N LYS A 155 18.38 3.22 -4.40
CA LYS A 155 18.51 2.75 -5.78
C LYS A 155 17.16 2.40 -6.40
N SER A 156 17.13 2.35 -7.73
CA SER A 156 16.00 1.81 -8.47
C SER A 156 16.16 0.31 -8.64
N VAL A 157 15.11 -0.45 -8.31
CA VAL A 157 15.09 -1.91 -8.40
C VAL A 157 14.45 -2.37 -9.70
N ARG A 158 13.29 -1.81 -10.03
CA ARG A 158 12.56 -2.12 -11.27
C ARG A 158 11.76 -0.91 -11.70
N GLN A 159 11.73 -0.66 -13.00
CA GLN A 159 10.91 0.38 -13.61
C GLN A 159 10.15 -0.21 -14.78
N ILE A 160 8.84 0.01 -14.77
CA ILE A 160 7.96 -0.22 -15.91
C ILE A 160 7.28 1.13 -16.13
N PRO A 161 7.76 1.91 -17.12
CA PRO A 161 7.35 3.30 -17.32
C PRO A 161 5.84 3.49 -17.26
N TYR A 162 5.41 4.50 -16.48
CA TYR A 162 4.02 4.90 -16.28
C TYR A 162 3.09 3.86 -15.63
N ASN A 163 3.61 2.70 -15.21
CA ASN A 163 2.83 1.64 -14.56
C ASN A 163 3.35 1.38 -13.14
N ILE A 164 4.51 0.73 -13.01
CA ILE A 164 5.08 0.38 -11.70
C ILE A 164 6.53 0.84 -11.58
N SER A 165 6.84 1.46 -10.46
CA SER A 165 8.21 1.79 -10.08
C SER A 165 8.52 1.16 -8.72
N VAL A 166 9.64 0.46 -8.63
CA VAL A 166 10.11 -0.17 -7.38
C VAL A 166 11.44 0.48 -7.02
N LEU A 167 11.44 1.18 -5.89
CA LEU A 167 12.57 1.96 -5.41
C LEU A 167 12.97 1.49 -4.02
N GLU A 168 14.27 1.28 -3.80
CA GLU A 168 14.77 0.96 -2.47
C GLU A 168 14.95 2.24 -1.65
N ILE A 169 14.50 2.20 -0.40
CA ILE A 169 14.75 3.25 0.60
C ILE A 169 15.53 2.71 1.80
N SER A 170 16.27 3.59 2.47
CA SER A 170 17.17 3.23 3.58
C SER A 170 16.45 2.85 4.89
N SER A 171 15.26 3.39 5.14
CA SER A 171 14.55 3.24 6.42
C SER A 171 13.03 3.32 6.24
N PRO A 172 12.23 2.67 7.10
CA PRO A 172 10.77 2.74 7.01
C PRO A 172 10.24 4.13 7.33
N ILE A 173 9.18 4.55 6.63
CA ILE A 173 8.45 5.78 6.93
C ILE A 173 7.40 5.46 8.00
N VAL A 174 7.57 6.02 9.21
CA VAL A 174 6.68 5.75 10.35
C VAL A 174 6.29 7.04 11.06
N PHE A 175 5.10 7.04 11.65
CA PHE A 175 4.61 8.11 12.52
C PHE A 175 3.85 7.52 13.72
N PRO A 176 3.70 8.25 14.84
CA PRO A 176 3.01 7.76 16.04
C PRO A 176 1.57 7.32 15.72
N GLY A 177 1.18 6.10 16.11
CA GLY A 177 -0.15 5.55 15.81
C GLY A 177 -0.24 4.75 14.50
N LEU A 178 0.76 4.80 13.60
CA LEU A 178 0.72 4.02 12.35
C LEU A 178 0.78 2.51 12.62
N LEU A 179 1.70 2.12 13.50
CA LEU A 179 2.02 0.74 13.84
C LEU A 179 1.13 0.23 14.99
N ASP A 180 0.44 1.15 15.67
CA ASP A 180 -0.55 0.89 16.71
C ASP A 180 -1.87 0.47 16.06
N ALA A 181 -1.82 -0.57 15.25
CA ALA A 181 -3.03 -1.32 14.97
C ALA A 181 -3.44 -2.01 16.28
N PRO A 182 -4.71 -1.94 16.70
CA PRO A 182 -5.16 -2.65 17.89
C PRO A 182 -4.75 -4.11 17.73
N SER A 183 -3.78 -4.54 18.54
CA SER A 183 -3.48 -5.95 18.70
C SER A 183 -4.76 -6.56 19.23
N VAL A 184 -5.28 -7.52 18.48
CA VAL A 184 -6.58 -8.12 18.79
C VAL A 184 -6.57 -9.00 20.03
N ALA A 185 -5.38 -9.20 20.61
CA ALA A 185 -5.19 -9.66 21.97
C ALA A 185 -5.75 -8.70 23.04
N ASP A 186 -5.76 -7.38 22.79
CA ASP A 186 -6.24 -6.36 23.74
C ASP A 186 -7.64 -5.81 23.37
N ALA A 187 -8.13 -6.11 22.16
CA ALA A 187 -9.45 -5.71 21.73
C ALA A 187 -10.52 -6.61 22.36
N ASN A 188 -11.17 -6.10 23.40
CA ASN A 188 -12.38 -6.72 23.92
C ASN A 188 -13.48 -6.68 22.83
N LEU A 189 -13.57 -7.75 22.02
CA LEU A 189 -14.48 -7.85 20.86
C LEU A 189 -15.93 -7.51 21.25
N THR A 190 -16.38 -7.93 22.43
CA THR A 190 -17.70 -7.56 22.96
C THR A 190 -17.80 -6.06 23.23
N GLY A 191 -16.79 -5.43 23.82
CA GLY A 191 -16.75 -3.97 24.01
C GLY A 191 -16.80 -3.18 22.70
N LEU A 192 -16.14 -3.66 21.63
CA LEU A 192 -16.22 -3.05 20.31
C LEU A 192 -17.63 -3.18 19.70
N LEU A 193 -18.23 -4.37 19.78
CA LEU A 193 -19.58 -4.63 19.30
C LEU A 193 -20.62 -3.80 20.08
N GLU A 194 -20.47 -3.68 21.40
CA GLU A 194 -21.34 -2.89 22.25
C GLU A 194 -21.26 -1.39 21.93
N LYS A 195 -20.04 -0.84 21.81
CA LYS A 195 -19.81 0.56 21.42
C LYS A 195 -20.42 0.87 20.05
N ALA A 196 -20.47 -0.11 19.16
CA ALA A 196 -21.06 0.04 17.85
C ALA A 196 -22.58 -0.22 17.79
N GLY A 197 -23.21 -0.57 18.92
CA GLY A 197 -24.65 -0.78 19.02
C GLY A 197 -25.12 -2.20 18.67
N CYS A 198 -24.22 -3.19 18.73
CA CYS A 198 -24.48 -4.61 18.44
C CYS A 198 -24.57 -5.45 19.72
N LYS A 199 -25.26 -4.95 20.76
CA LYS A 199 -25.30 -5.56 22.10
C LYS A 199 -25.79 -7.02 22.10
N THR A 200 -26.87 -7.32 21.38
CA THR A 200 -27.42 -8.67 21.27
C THR A 200 -26.46 -9.64 20.58
N PHE A 201 -25.75 -9.15 19.56
CA PHE A 201 -24.76 -9.97 18.87
C PHE A 201 -23.53 -10.22 19.75
N ALA A 202 -23.09 -9.22 20.51
CA ALA A 202 -22.04 -9.37 21.52
C ALA A 202 -22.42 -10.46 22.54
N SER A 203 -23.64 -10.43 23.09
CA SER A 203 -24.09 -11.45 24.04
C SER A 203 -24.17 -12.85 23.43
N LEU A 204 -24.59 -12.97 22.16
CA LEU A 204 -24.67 -14.25 21.45
C LEU A 204 -23.27 -14.85 21.20
N ILE A 205 -22.27 -14.03 20.85
CA ILE A 205 -20.89 -14.51 20.70
C ILE A 205 -20.34 -15.01 22.03
N THR A 206 -20.62 -14.29 23.13
CA THR A 206 -20.23 -14.73 24.48
C THR A 206 -20.93 -16.02 24.88
N SER A 207 -22.25 -16.11 24.70
CA SER A 207 -23.04 -17.28 25.15
C SER A 207 -22.79 -18.53 24.30
N SER A 208 -22.43 -18.37 23.02
CA SER A 208 -22.11 -19.48 22.13
C SER A 208 -20.70 -20.04 22.31
N GLY A 209 -19.86 -19.41 23.14
CA GLY A 209 -18.45 -19.79 23.30
C GLY A 209 -17.57 -19.52 22.08
N MET A 210 -18.11 -18.87 21.03
CA MET A 210 -17.39 -18.59 19.79
C MET A 210 -16.38 -17.44 19.91
N LEU A 211 -16.30 -16.77 21.06
CA LEU A 211 -15.43 -15.60 21.28
C LEU A 211 -13.98 -15.86 20.86
N LYS A 212 -13.41 -17.01 21.26
CA LYS A 212 -12.04 -17.39 20.92
C LYS A 212 -11.85 -17.60 19.41
N ASN A 213 -12.86 -18.13 18.72
CA ASN A 213 -12.81 -18.36 17.28
C ASN A 213 -12.84 -17.03 16.51
N PHE A 214 -13.68 -16.08 16.95
CA PHE A 214 -13.70 -14.74 16.36
C PHE A 214 -12.41 -13.99 16.64
N GLN A 215 -11.88 -14.05 17.88
CA GLN A 215 -10.59 -13.44 18.23
C GLN A 215 -9.44 -14.01 17.38
N ALA A 216 -9.35 -15.33 17.24
CA ALA A 216 -8.36 -15.98 16.39
C ALA A 216 -8.53 -15.65 14.88
N ALA A 217 -9.76 -15.40 14.43
CA ALA A 217 -10.02 -14.97 13.06
C ALA A 217 -9.65 -13.50 12.83
N MET A 218 -9.70 -12.65 13.86
CA MET A 218 -9.30 -11.25 13.76
C MET A 218 -7.79 -11.10 13.51
N ASP A 219 -6.95 -12.00 14.05
CA ASP A 219 -5.51 -12.03 13.74
C ASP A 219 -5.22 -12.22 12.24
N LYS A 220 -6.17 -12.81 11.52
CA LYS A 220 -6.09 -13.09 10.07
C LYS A 220 -6.85 -12.05 9.21
N GLY A 221 -7.40 -11.01 9.84
CA GLY A 221 -8.24 -10.00 9.20
C GLY A 221 -9.68 -10.47 9.04
N LEU A 222 -10.55 -10.06 9.97
CA LEU A 222 -11.95 -10.48 10.02
C LEU A 222 -12.86 -9.38 9.48
N THR A 223 -13.74 -9.72 8.55
CA THR A 223 -14.88 -8.86 8.20
C THR A 223 -16.15 -9.46 8.82
N LEU A 224 -16.70 -8.78 9.82
CA LEU A 224 -17.84 -9.23 10.61
C LEU A 224 -19.05 -8.35 10.33
N PHE A 225 -20.13 -8.94 9.82
CA PHE A 225 -21.40 -8.23 9.64
C PHE A 225 -22.26 -8.47 10.88
N ALA A 226 -22.27 -7.50 11.78
CA ALA A 226 -23.04 -7.60 13.02
C ALA A 226 -24.39 -6.86 12.89
N PRO A 227 -25.52 -7.51 13.21
CA PRO A 227 -26.82 -6.85 13.29
C PRO A 227 -26.81 -5.78 14.37
N THR A 228 -27.37 -4.60 14.08
CA THR A 228 -27.58 -3.56 15.11
C THR A 228 -28.97 -3.70 15.70
N THR A 229 -29.10 -3.54 17.01
CA THR A 229 -30.37 -3.73 17.73
C THR A 229 -31.48 -2.75 17.31
N ARG A 230 -31.13 -1.69 16.58
CA ARG A 230 -32.02 -0.57 16.23
C ARG A 230 -32.26 -0.38 14.72
N ARG A 231 -31.61 -1.15 13.84
CA ARG A 231 -31.83 -1.05 12.37
C ARG A 231 -31.81 -2.41 11.71
N SER A 232 -32.74 -2.63 10.78
CA SER A 232 -32.86 -3.79 9.89
C SER A 232 -31.70 -3.95 8.89
N ARG A 233 -30.69 -3.07 8.92
CA ARG A 233 -29.50 -3.16 8.07
C ARG A 233 -28.27 -3.58 8.89
N PRO A 234 -27.58 -4.67 8.53
CA PRO A 234 -26.35 -5.09 9.21
C PRO A 234 -25.26 -4.04 9.02
N ARG A 235 -24.39 -3.89 10.02
CA ARG A 235 -23.24 -2.98 9.96
C ARG A 235 -21.98 -3.83 9.73
N ALA A 236 -21.20 -3.47 8.72
CA ALA A 236 -19.95 -4.15 8.41
C ALA A 236 -18.85 -3.63 9.34
N PHE A 237 -18.20 -4.54 10.05
CA PHE A 237 -16.99 -4.28 10.82
C PHE A 237 -15.83 -4.91 10.10
N ARG A 238 -14.80 -4.12 9.81
CA ARG A 238 -13.52 -4.64 9.35
C ARG A 238 -12.57 -4.53 10.52
N ILE A 239 -12.28 -5.66 11.15
CA ILE A 239 -11.37 -5.76 12.30
C ILE A 239 -10.08 -6.40 11.82
#